data_AF-A0A7X0VBP7-F1
#
_entry.id   AF-A0A7X0VBP7-F1
#
_cell.length_a   1.000
_cell.length_b   1.000
_cell.length_c   1.000
_cell.angle_alpha   90.00
_cell.angle_beta   90.00
_cell.angle_gamma   90.00
#
_symmetry.space_group_name_H-M   'P 1'
#
loop_
_entity.id
_entity.type
_entity.pdbx_description
1 polymer ?
#
loop_
_entity_poly.entity_id
_entity_poly.type
_entity_poly.pdbx_seq_one_letter_code
_entity_poly.pdbx_strand_id
1 'polypeptide(L)'
;MTSTPTTTATAPAADFTDITRSDATLRRFLHGLPGVDQVGAEARAAGLGTRSIKTTAKAFAIDLAIRMVDLTTLEGADTHGKVRALAAKAMHPDPADPSCPMTAAVCVYPDMVATAKEVLGDSGVHVAAVATAFPSGRAALDIKLADTRDAVEAGADEIDMVIDRGAFLSGRYKDVYDEIVAVREACGAAHLKVIFETGELQTYDNVRRASWLAMMAGGHFIKTSTGKVQPAATLPVTLVMLEAVRDFREATGQMVGVKPAGGIRSTKDAIKYLVMVNEIAGQDWLDPDWFRFGASTLLNDLLMQRTKMTTGRYSGPDYFTLD
;
A
#
# COMPACT_ATOMS: atom_id res chain seq x y z
N MET A 1 -1.98 20.92 -35.23
CA MET A 1 -3.20 20.09 -35.14
C MET A 1 -3.51 19.92 -33.66
N THR A 2 -4.52 20.64 -33.19
CA THR A 2 -4.99 20.63 -31.81
C THR A 2 -5.78 19.35 -31.55
N SER A 3 -5.22 18.43 -30.76
CA SER A 3 -5.91 17.21 -30.31
C SER A 3 -6.80 17.54 -29.12
N THR A 4 -8.10 17.42 -29.31
CA THR A 4 -9.12 17.48 -28.27
C THR A 4 -8.95 16.29 -27.31
N PRO A 5 -9.11 16.47 -25.98
CA PRO A 5 -9.08 15.34 -25.06
C PRO A 5 -10.39 14.54 -25.20
N THR A 6 -10.25 13.25 -25.48
CA THR A 6 -11.35 12.30 -25.48
C THR A 6 -11.80 12.08 -24.04
N THR A 7 -13.00 12.57 -23.71
CA THR A 7 -13.66 12.28 -22.44
C THR A 7 -13.97 10.79 -22.37
N THR A 8 -13.18 10.03 -21.61
CA THR A 8 -13.49 8.65 -21.25
C THR A 8 -14.74 8.67 -20.37
N ALA A 9 -15.85 8.17 -20.90
CA ALA A 9 -17.05 7.93 -20.11
C ALA A 9 -16.71 6.94 -18.99
N THR A 10 -16.83 7.38 -17.74
CA THR A 10 -16.71 6.54 -16.55
C THR A 10 -17.75 5.44 -16.61
N ALA A 11 -17.33 4.17 -16.54
CA ALA A 11 -18.24 3.06 -16.32
C ALA A 11 -19.04 3.32 -15.03
N PRO A 12 -20.34 2.97 -14.97
CA PRO A 12 -21.11 3.12 -13.75
C PRO A 12 -20.42 2.30 -12.65
N ALA A 13 -20.18 2.93 -11.50
CA ALA A 13 -19.62 2.25 -10.33
C ALA A 13 -20.51 1.05 -9.98
N ALA A 14 -19.89 -0.09 -9.67
CA ALA A 14 -20.63 -1.29 -9.28
C ALA A 14 -21.51 -0.99 -8.04
N ASP A 15 -22.80 -1.27 -8.14
CA ASP A 15 -23.75 -1.08 -7.05
C ASP A 15 -23.73 -2.30 -6.11
N PHE A 16 -23.17 -2.10 -4.91
CA PHE A 16 -23.10 -3.12 -3.88
C PHE A 16 -24.20 -3.01 -2.83
N THR A 17 -25.18 -2.11 -3.00
CA THR A 17 -26.16 -1.75 -1.95
C THR A 17 -26.91 -2.96 -1.41
N ASP A 18 -27.30 -3.91 -2.26
CA ASP A 18 -27.99 -5.14 -1.82
C ASP A 18 -27.09 -6.10 -1.02
N ILE A 19 -25.81 -6.17 -1.37
CA ILE A 19 -24.82 -6.98 -0.67
C ILE A 19 -24.56 -6.37 0.70
N THR A 20 -24.35 -5.05 0.75
CA THR A 20 -23.87 -4.34 1.93
C THR A 20 -24.98 -3.89 2.86
N ARG A 21 -26.26 -4.06 2.51
CA ARG A 21 -27.43 -3.65 3.32
C ARG A 21 -27.48 -4.23 4.74
N SER A 22 -26.96 -5.43 4.97
CA SER A 22 -26.98 -6.08 6.29
C SER A 22 -25.76 -6.98 6.51
N ASP A 23 -25.43 -7.29 7.76
CA ASP A 23 -24.36 -8.23 8.08
C ASP A 23 -24.61 -9.62 7.47
N ALA A 24 -25.86 -10.09 7.48
CA ALA A 24 -26.21 -11.40 6.93
C ALA A 24 -25.99 -11.49 5.40
N THR A 25 -26.36 -10.46 4.64
CA THR A 25 -26.16 -10.42 3.18
C THR A 25 -24.69 -10.27 2.82
N LEU A 26 -23.98 -9.38 3.53
CA LEU A 26 -22.54 -9.16 3.33
C LEU A 26 -21.76 -10.43 3.65
N ARG A 27 -22.06 -11.06 4.79
CA ARG A 27 -21.48 -12.35 5.19
C ARG A 27 -21.74 -13.42 4.13
N ARG A 28 -22.97 -13.56 3.64
CA ARG A 28 -23.30 -14.53 2.59
C ARG A 28 -22.45 -14.31 1.34
N PHE A 29 -22.28 -13.06 0.92
CA PHE A 29 -21.43 -12.72 -0.22
C PHE A 29 -19.96 -13.10 0.04
N LEU A 30 -19.37 -12.64 1.16
CA LEU A 30 -17.97 -12.87 1.51
C LEU A 30 -17.63 -14.37 1.65
N HIS A 31 -18.53 -15.15 2.23
CA HIS A 31 -18.35 -16.61 2.32
C HIS A 31 -18.70 -17.35 1.02
N GLY A 32 -19.36 -16.69 0.08
CA GLY A 32 -19.63 -17.19 -1.27
C GLY A 32 -18.49 -16.93 -2.26
N LEU A 33 -17.48 -16.12 -1.89
CA LEU A 33 -16.28 -15.93 -2.70
C LEU A 33 -15.55 -17.28 -2.90
N PRO A 34 -14.91 -17.50 -4.07
CA PRO A 34 -14.14 -18.71 -4.29
C PRO A 34 -13.05 -18.86 -3.22
N GLY A 35 -12.96 -20.07 -2.66
CA GLY A 35 -11.93 -20.39 -1.66
C GLY A 35 -10.52 -20.26 -2.24
N VAL A 36 -9.54 -20.04 -1.36
CA VAL A 36 -8.13 -19.96 -1.73
C VAL A 36 -7.46 -21.33 -1.55
N ASP A 37 -6.91 -21.88 -2.62
CA ASP A 37 -6.00 -23.03 -2.53
C ASP A 37 -4.67 -22.58 -1.92
N GLN A 38 -4.49 -22.84 -0.62
CA GLN A 38 -3.29 -22.46 0.12
C GLN A 38 -2.01 -23.03 -0.49
N VAL A 39 -2.01 -24.32 -0.84
CA VAL A 39 -0.82 -24.99 -1.38
C VAL A 39 -0.49 -24.42 -2.76
N GLY A 40 -1.52 -24.21 -3.59
CA GLY A 40 -1.38 -23.57 -4.89
C GLY A 40 -0.83 -22.15 -4.79
N ALA A 41 -1.36 -21.33 -3.89
CA ALA A 41 -0.90 -19.94 -3.68
C ALA A 41 0.57 -19.89 -3.23
N GLU A 42 0.95 -20.75 -2.28
CA GLU A 42 2.32 -20.85 -1.79
C GLU A 42 3.29 -21.32 -2.88
N ALA A 43 2.93 -22.38 -3.60
CA ALA A 43 3.73 -22.92 -4.71
C ALA A 43 3.88 -21.90 -5.85
N ARG A 44 2.80 -21.18 -6.20
CA ARG A 44 2.83 -20.16 -7.24
C ARG A 44 3.71 -18.98 -6.84
N ALA A 45 3.56 -18.48 -5.62
CA ALA A 45 4.40 -17.40 -5.09
C ALA A 45 5.89 -17.79 -5.06
N ALA A 46 6.20 -19.01 -4.61
CA ALA A 46 7.56 -19.54 -4.60
C ALA A 46 8.13 -19.66 -6.03
N GLY A 47 7.35 -20.22 -6.95
CA GLY A 47 7.74 -20.38 -8.35
C GLY A 47 8.06 -19.04 -9.02
N LEU A 48 7.20 -18.03 -8.84
CA LEU A 48 7.44 -16.68 -9.35
C LEU A 48 8.70 -16.05 -8.74
N GLY A 49 8.96 -16.31 -7.45
CA GLY A 49 10.14 -15.80 -6.75
C GLY A 49 11.50 -16.32 -7.26
N THR A 50 11.50 -17.37 -8.09
CA THR A 50 12.73 -17.93 -8.71
C THR A 50 13.03 -17.35 -10.09
N ARG A 51 12.12 -16.56 -10.66
CA ARG A 51 12.31 -16.01 -12.00
C ARG A 51 13.44 -14.99 -12.03
N SER A 52 14.39 -15.22 -12.93
CA SER A 52 15.47 -14.27 -13.21
C SER A 52 15.00 -13.23 -14.23
N ILE A 53 15.36 -11.97 -13.98
CA ILE A 53 15.17 -10.88 -14.95
C ILE A 53 16.51 -10.47 -15.55
N LYS A 54 16.50 -10.12 -16.83
CA LYS A 54 17.70 -9.65 -17.56
C LYS A 54 18.19 -8.31 -16.99
N THR A 55 19.45 -7.98 -17.23
CA THR A 55 20.09 -6.77 -16.68
C THR A 55 19.32 -5.47 -16.98
N THR A 56 18.86 -5.27 -18.21
CA THR A 56 18.09 -4.07 -18.59
C THR A 56 16.73 -4.01 -17.88
N ALA A 57 16.03 -5.15 -17.78
CA ALA A 57 14.80 -5.26 -17.01
C ALA A 57 15.03 -5.02 -15.51
N LYS A 58 16.20 -5.42 -14.99
CA LYS A 58 16.58 -5.16 -13.59
C LYS A 58 16.77 -3.67 -13.32
N ALA A 59 17.40 -2.92 -14.22
CA ALA A 59 17.57 -1.47 -14.08
C ALA A 59 16.20 -0.78 -14.01
N PHE A 60 15.32 -1.10 -14.97
CA PHE A 60 13.94 -0.62 -14.97
C PHE A 60 13.18 -0.98 -13.69
N ALA A 61 13.29 -2.23 -13.23
CA ALA A 61 12.61 -2.69 -12.02
C ALA A 61 13.09 -1.98 -10.75
N ILE A 62 14.37 -1.59 -10.68
CA ILE A 62 14.90 -0.82 -9.53
C ILE A 62 14.30 0.59 -9.52
N ASP A 63 14.35 1.30 -10.65
CA ASP A 63 13.78 2.66 -10.74
C ASP A 63 12.27 2.64 -10.48
N LEU A 64 11.56 1.64 -11.02
CA LEU A 64 10.14 1.44 -10.75
C LEU A 64 9.88 1.17 -9.26
N ALA A 65 10.68 0.31 -8.62
CA ALA A 65 10.53 0.03 -7.21
C ALA A 65 10.76 1.27 -6.35
N ILE A 66 11.77 2.11 -6.67
CA ILE A 66 12.00 3.39 -5.99
C ILE A 66 10.76 4.29 -6.11
N ARG A 67 10.22 4.44 -7.33
CA ARG A 67 8.98 5.21 -7.58
C ARG A 67 7.78 4.69 -6.80
N MET A 68 7.76 3.42 -6.41
CA MET A 68 6.65 2.79 -5.67
C MET A 68 6.86 2.78 -4.16
N VAL A 69 7.97 3.30 -3.63
CA VAL A 69 8.20 3.31 -2.18
C VAL A 69 7.29 4.35 -1.50
N ASP A 70 6.62 3.90 -0.44
CA ASP A 70 6.11 4.77 0.63
C ASP A 70 7.16 4.77 1.74
N LEU A 71 8.03 5.77 1.73
CA LEU A 71 9.18 5.85 2.63
C LEU A 71 8.69 6.17 4.04
N THR A 72 8.83 5.21 4.95
CA THR A 72 8.06 5.19 6.19
C THR A 72 8.94 5.38 7.43
N THR A 73 8.52 6.27 8.33
CA THR A 73 8.97 6.28 9.73
C THR A 73 7.76 6.35 10.65
N LEU A 74 7.67 5.42 11.61
CA LEU A 74 6.55 5.28 12.53
C LEU A 74 7.04 4.86 13.91
N GLU A 75 8.06 5.54 14.42
CA GLU A 75 8.64 5.27 15.73
C GLU A 75 8.18 6.31 16.76
N GLY A 76 7.93 5.89 18.00
CA GLY A 76 7.53 6.82 19.06
C GLY A 76 8.61 7.85 19.43
N ALA A 77 9.84 7.67 18.92
CA ALA A 77 10.95 8.60 19.06
C ALA A 77 11.14 9.51 17.82
N ASP A 78 10.20 9.48 16.86
CA ASP A 78 10.28 10.34 15.69
C ASP A 78 10.22 11.82 16.10
N THR A 79 11.09 12.61 15.47
CA THR A 79 11.20 14.04 15.70
C THR A 79 10.92 14.78 14.40
N HIS A 80 10.55 16.06 14.49
CA HIS A 80 10.42 16.91 13.31
C HIS A 80 11.68 16.87 12.43
N GLY A 81 12.88 16.89 13.03
CA GLY A 81 14.15 16.81 12.28
C GLY A 81 14.29 15.51 11.47
N LYS A 82 13.91 14.38 12.06
CA LYS A 82 13.91 13.09 11.35
C LYS A 82 12.91 13.07 10.20
N VAL A 83 11.69 13.58 10.42
CA VAL A 83 10.65 13.65 9.39
C VAL A 83 11.06 14.58 8.25
N ARG A 84 11.71 15.71 8.54
CA ARG A 84 12.29 16.60 7.51
C ARG A 84 13.35 15.89 6.68
N ALA A 85 14.23 15.11 7.31
CA ALA A 85 15.25 14.32 6.62
C ALA A 85 14.64 13.23 5.73
N LEU A 86 13.62 12.53 6.24
CA LEU A 86 12.84 11.53 5.49
C LEU A 86 12.19 12.15 4.24
N ALA A 87 11.52 13.29 4.41
CA ALA A 87 10.87 14.03 3.32
C ALA A 87 11.88 14.52 2.27
N ALA A 88 13.01 15.09 2.70
CA ALA A 88 14.08 15.48 1.79
C ALA A 88 14.65 14.28 1.01
N LYS A 89 14.80 13.13 1.67
CA LYS A 89 15.25 11.88 1.04
C LYS A 89 14.24 11.35 0.03
N ALA A 90 12.94 11.45 0.32
CA ALA A 90 11.90 11.03 -0.62
C ALA A 90 11.92 11.83 -1.94
N MET A 91 12.20 13.15 -1.87
CA MET A 91 12.37 14.03 -3.05
C MET A 91 13.71 13.82 -3.76
N HIS A 92 14.76 13.51 -3.01
CA HIS A 92 16.10 13.34 -3.57
C HIS A 92 16.76 12.07 -3.01
N PRO A 93 16.31 10.87 -3.44
CA PRO A 93 16.82 9.62 -2.87
C PRO A 93 18.32 9.43 -3.08
N ASP A 94 18.84 9.83 -4.24
CA ASP A 94 20.28 9.89 -4.54
C ASP A 94 20.70 11.33 -4.89
N PRO A 95 21.25 12.09 -3.92
CA PRO A 95 21.72 13.45 -4.18
C PRO A 95 22.88 13.53 -5.18
N ALA A 96 23.59 12.42 -5.42
CA ALA A 96 24.70 12.37 -6.37
C ALA A 96 24.24 12.06 -7.81
N ASP A 97 23.02 11.58 -7.99
CA ASP A 97 22.45 11.25 -9.30
C ASP A 97 21.02 11.81 -9.46
N PRO A 98 20.87 12.99 -10.08
CA PRO A 98 19.57 13.61 -10.35
C PRO A 98 18.62 12.79 -11.24
N SER A 99 19.12 11.74 -11.91
CA SER A 99 18.26 10.81 -12.68
C SER A 99 17.54 9.79 -11.79
N CYS A 100 17.92 9.67 -10.52
CA CYS A 100 17.23 8.81 -9.57
C CYS A 100 15.79 9.33 -9.38
N PRO A 101 14.77 8.48 -9.56
CA PRO A 101 13.40 8.92 -9.36
C PRO A 101 13.10 9.18 -7.88
N MET A 102 12.11 10.04 -7.63
CA MET A 102 11.53 10.26 -6.31
C MET A 102 10.73 9.04 -5.85
N THR A 103 10.50 8.92 -4.55
CA THR A 103 9.54 7.94 -4.02
C THR A 103 8.10 8.40 -4.22
N ALA A 104 7.12 7.50 -4.14
CA ALA A 104 5.72 7.89 -4.30
C ALA A 104 5.20 8.74 -3.13
N ALA A 105 5.56 8.34 -1.91
CA ALA A 105 5.10 8.99 -0.70
C ALA A 105 6.11 8.91 0.42
N VAL A 106 5.91 9.72 1.45
CA VAL A 106 6.36 9.44 2.82
C VAL A 106 5.18 8.97 3.66
N CYS A 107 5.44 8.15 4.68
CA CYS A 107 4.41 7.71 5.62
C CYS A 107 4.85 8.01 7.07
N VAL A 108 4.03 8.79 7.78
CA VAL A 108 4.33 9.33 9.13
C VAL A 108 3.13 9.24 10.07
N TYR A 109 3.31 9.62 11.33
CA TYR A 109 2.18 9.84 12.26
C TYR A 109 1.43 11.15 11.94
N PRO A 110 0.14 11.28 12.32
CA PRO A 110 -0.70 12.43 12.00
C PRO A 110 -0.11 13.79 12.43
N ASP A 111 0.50 13.86 13.61
CA ASP A 111 1.12 15.07 14.16
C ASP A 111 2.34 15.55 13.37
N MET A 112 2.95 14.66 12.58
CA MET A 112 4.12 14.94 11.75
C MET A 112 3.77 15.32 10.31
N VAL A 113 2.50 15.24 9.91
CA VAL A 113 2.04 15.51 8.52
C VAL A 113 2.43 16.92 8.08
N ALA A 114 2.11 17.94 8.88
CA ALA A 114 2.41 19.33 8.55
C ALA A 114 3.93 19.55 8.34
N THR A 115 4.77 18.85 9.10
CA THR A 115 6.23 18.92 8.96
C THR A 115 6.71 18.30 7.66
N ALA A 116 6.14 17.16 7.27
CA ALA A 116 6.44 16.55 5.97
C ALA A 116 5.98 17.45 4.82
N LYS A 117 4.76 18.00 4.87
CA LYS A 117 4.23 18.91 3.84
C LYS A 117 5.07 20.17 3.68
N GLU A 118 5.56 20.76 4.77
CA GLU A 118 6.44 21.94 4.70
C GLU A 118 7.71 21.68 3.87
N VAL A 119 8.30 20.48 4.00
CA VAL A 119 9.50 20.11 3.25
C VAL A 119 9.17 19.70 1.82
N LEU A 120 8.10 18.93 1.62
CA LEU A 120 7.77 18.38 0.31
C LEU A 120 7.18 19.41 -0.66
N GLY A 121 6.49 20.44 -0.16
CA GLY A 121 5.85 21.46 -1.00
C GLY A 121 5.08 20.85 -2.18
N ASP A 122 5.37 21.34 -3.38
CA ASP A 122 4.77 20.87 -4.64
C ASP A 122 5.62 19.82 -5.38
N SER A 123 6.50 19.09 -4.67
CA SER A 123 7.39 18.09 -5.28
C SER A 123 6.68 16.94 -5.99
N GLY A 124 5.41 16.68 -5.67
CA GLY A 124 4.65 15.54 -6.16
C GLY A 124 4.83 14.26 -5.35
N VAL A 125 5.67 14.26 -4.30
CA VAL A 125 5.70 13.19 -3.30
C VAL A 125 4.52 13.36 -2.35
N HIS A 126 3.71 12.31 -2.18
CA HIS A 126 2.55 12.34 -1.29
C HIS A 126 2.94 12.22 0.19
N VAL A 127 2.10 12.75 1.08
CA VAL A 127 2.19 12.48 2.52
C VAL A 127 1.07 11.54 2.93
N ALA A 128 1.44 10.32 3.30
CA ALA A 128 0.55 9.37 3.95
C ALA A 128 0.65 9.50 5.47
N ALA A 129 -0.49 9.42 6.16
CA ALA A 129 -0.56 9.34 7.62
C ALA A 129 -1.16 8.01 8.06
N VAL A 130 -0.59 7.35 9.07
CA VAL A 130 -1.31 6.27 9.76
C VAL A 130 -2.28 6.88 10.76
N ALA A 131 -3.57 6.58 10.62
CA ALA A 131 -4.62 7.11 11.48
C ALA A 131 -5.45 5.96 12.08
N THR A 132 -6.58 6.28 12.69
CA THR A 132 -7.57 5.34 13.24
C THR A 132 -7.03 4.51 14.41
N ALA A 133 -6.25 5.12 15.31
CA ALA A 133 -5.63 4.45 16.46
C ALA A 133 -4.63 3.34 16.07
N PHE A 134 -3.80 3.63 15.07
CA PHE A 134 -2.64 2.80 14.68
C PHE A 134 -1.71 2.53 15.89
N PRO A 135 -1.08 1.33 15.98
CA PRO A 135 -1.18 0.18 15.08
C PRO A 135 -2.34 -0.77 15.42
N SER A 136 -3.05 -0.54 16.52
CA SER A 136 -4.07 -1.47 17.01
C SER A 136 -5.35 -1.45 16.17
N GLY A 137 -5.75 -0.28 15.66
CA GLY A 137 -7.10 -0.09 15.08
C GLY A 137 -8.20 -0.17 16.14
N ARG A 138 -7.89 0.05 17.43
CA ARG A 138 -8.81 -0.15 18.56
C ARG A 138 -9.03 1.17 19.32
N ALA A 139 -10.10 1.86 18.95
CA ALA A 139 -10.63 3.02 19.65
C ALA A 139 -12.13 3.15 19.31
N ALA A 140 -12.85 4.04 20.02
CA ALA A 140 -14.21 4.40 19.63
C ALA A 140 -14.21 5.08 18.25
N LEU A 141 -15.31 4.92 17.50
CA LEU A 141 -15.40 5.39 16.11
C LEU A 141 -15.19 6.91 16.01
N ASP A 142 -15.79 7.69 16.90
CA ASP A 142 -15.63 9.15 16.96
C ASP A 142 -14.17 9.58 17.10
N ILE A 143 -13.38 8.88 17.92
CA ILE A 143 -11.94 9.11 18.06
C ILE A 143 -11.19 8.78 16.76
N LYS A 144 -11.51 7.65 16.12
CA LYS A 144 -10.88 7.28 14.83
C LYS A 144 -11.18 8.31 13.73
N LEU A 145 -12.42 8.83 13.70
CA LEU A 145 -12.83 9.84 12.73
C LEU A 145 -12.18 11.20 13.02
N ALA A 146 -12.01 11.58 14.29
CA ALA A 146 -11.28 12.78 14.67
C ALA A 146 -9.81 12.69 14.24
N ASP A 147 -9.12 11.60 14.58
CA ASP A 147 -7.73 11.31 14.19
C ASP A 147 -7.53 11.37 12.65
N THR A 148 -8.50 10.83 11.89
CA THR A 148 -8.51 10.92 10.43
C THR A 148 -8.65 12.36 9.93
N ARG A 149 -9.58 13.13 10.49
CA ARG A 149 -9.80 14.54 10.10
C ARG A 149 -8.60 15.40 10.45
N ASP A 150 -8.01 15.20 11.63
CA ASP A 150 -6.80 15.93 12.07
C ASP A 150 -5.64 15.70 11.08
N ALA A 151 -5.42 14.46 10.63
CA ALA A 151 -4.42 14.15 9.62
C ALA A 151 -4.69 14.83 8.26
N VAL A 152 -5.95 14.82 7.80
CA VAL A 152 -6.36 15.47 6.55
C VAL A 152 -6.25 16.99 6.64
N GLU A 153 -6.67 17.60 7.76
CA GLU A 153 -6.56 19.04 8.02
C GLU A 153 -5.09 19.49 8.09
N ALA A 154 -4.20 18.63 8.60
CA ALA A 154 -2.75 18.85 8.55
C ALA A 154 -2.15 18.72 7.13
N GLY A 155 -2.93 18.27 6.15
CA GLY A 155 -2.56 18.20 4.74
C GLY A 155 -2.15 16.82 4.24
N ALA A 156 -2.55 15.74 4.91
CA ALA A 156 -2.29 14.38 4.42
C ALA A 156 -3.00 14.14 3.08
N ASP A 157 -2.26 13.63 2.10
CA ASP A 157 -2.79 13.25 0.79
C ASP A 157 -3.40 11.84 0.84
N GLU A 158 -2.95 11.02 1.77
CA GLU A 158 -3.36 9.63 1.91
C GLU A 158 -3.47 9.24 3.41
N ILE A 159 -4.46 8.40 3.75
CA ILE A 159 -4.69 7.87 5.09
C ILE A 159 -4.54 6.35 5.06
N ASP A 160 -3.71 5.80 5.94
CA ASP A 160 -3.51 4.39 6.14
C ASP A 160 -4.27 3.96 7.42
N MET A 161 -5.50 3.42 7.27
CA MET A 161 -6.35 2.98 8.39
C MET A 161 -6.12 1.51 8.76
N VAL A 162 -6.36 1.09 10.00
CA VAL A 162 -6.31 -0.32 10.42
C VAL A 162 -7.72 -0.81 10.73
N ILE A 163 -8.14 -1.93 10.13
CA ILE A 163 -9.47 -2.51 10.40
C ILE A 163 -9.60 -3.02 11.84
N ASP A 164 -10.83 -3.05 12.36
CA ASP A 164 -11.13 -3.82 13.57
C ASP A 164 -11.08 -5.34 13.29
N ARG A 165 -9.89 -5.91 13.48
CA ARG A 165 -9.63 -7.36 13.35
C ARG A 165 -10.50 -8.20 14.28
N GLY A 166 -10.81 -7.70 15.47
CA GLY A 166 -11.68 -8.40 16.42
C GLY A 166 -13.10 -8.53 15.89
N ALA A 167 -13.65 -7.47 15.30
CA ALA A 167 -14.95 -7.52 14.62
C ALA A 167 -14.91 -8.45 13.41
N PHE A 168 -13.88 -8.33 12.57
CA PHE A 168 -13.71 -9.19 11.38
C PHE A 168 -13.66 -10.69 11.74
N LEU A 169 -12.79 -11.07 12.69
CA LEU A 169 -12.59 -12.47 13.07
C LEU A 169 -13.78 -13.07 13.84
N SER A 170 -14.59 -12.23 14.49
CA SER A 170 -15.85 -12.66 15.11
C SER A 170 -17.05 -12.64 14.15
N GLY A 171 -16.81 -12.37 12.85
CA GLY A 171 -17.81 -12.41 11.79
C GLY A 171 -18.77 -11.23 11.77
N ARG A 172 -18.46 -10.13 12.48
CA ARG A 172 -19.20 -8.87 12.40
C ARG A 172 -18.64 -8.03 11.25
N TYR A 173 -18.92 -8.46 10.03
CA TYR A 173 -18.36 -7.86 8.83
C TYR A 173 -18.98 -6.49 8.53
N LYS A 174 -20.25 -6.28 8.88
CA LYS A 174 -20.91 -4.98 8.70
C LYS A 174 -20.26 -3.88 9.54
N ASP A 175 -19.87 -4.18 10.78
CA ASP A 175 -19.16 -3.23 11.65
C ASP A 175 -17.86 -2.74 10.98
N VAL A 176 -17.10 -3.66 10.39
CA VAL A 176 -15.84 -3.35 9.69
C VAL A 176 -16.10 -2.55 8.42
N TYR A 177 -17.12 -2.94 7.64
CA TYR A 177 -17.51 -2.24 6.42
C TYR A 177 -17.94 -0.80 6.72
N ASP A 178 -18.81 -0.61 7.71
CA ASP A 178 -19.33 0.71 8.08
C ASP A 178 -18.23 1.62 8.64
N GLU A 179 -17.29 1.05 9.40
CA GLU A 179 -16.12 1.80 9.85
C GLU A 179 -15.27 2.30 8.66
N ILE A 180 -15.00 1.45 7.67
CA ILE A 180 -14.25 1.85 6.47
C ILE A 180 -14.99 2.92 5.68
N VAL A 181 -16.32 2.79 5.52
CA VAL A 181 -17.14 3.81 4.83
C VAL A 181 -17.08 5.14 5.58
N ALA A 182 -17.26 5.15 6.90
CA ALA A 182 -17.20 6.37 7.70
C ALA A 182 -15.81 7.02 7.66
N VAL A 183 -14.74 6.23 7.71
CA VAL A 183 -13.37 6.73 7.57
C VAL A 183 -13.13 7.25 6.15
N ARG A 184 -13.64 6.58 5.11
CA ARG A 184 -13.56 7.05 3.72
C ARG A 184 -14.24 8.40 3.55
N GLU A 185 -15.41 8.60 4.14
CA GLU A 185 -16.09 9.89 4.15
C GLU A 185 -15.25 10.96 4.86
N ALA A 186 -14.69 10.64 6.03
CA ALA A 186 -13.83 11.55 6.78
C ALA A 186 -12.52 11.91 6.05
N CYS A 187 -12.03 11.05 5.14
CA CYS A 187 -10.85 11.36 4.32
C CYS A 187 -11.10 12.50 3.31
N GLY A 188 -12.35 12.77 2.93
CA GLY A 188 -12.66 13.75 1.89
C GLY A 188 -11.95 13.42 0.57
N ALA A 189 -11.05 14.29 0.12
CA ALA A 189 -10.27 14.09 -1.09
C ALA A 189 -9.07 13.14 -0.91
N ALA A 190 -8.60 12.93 0.32
CA ALA A 190 -7.44 12.07 0.59
C ALA A 190 -7.75 10.61 0.22
N HIS A 191 -6.74 9.91 -0.32
CA HIS A 191 -6.85 8.48 -0.59
C HIS A 191 -6.88 7.69 0.70
N LEU A 192 -7.59 6.56 0.69
CA LEU A 192 -7.72 5.65 1.82
C LEU A 192 -7.05 4.32 1.49
N LYS A 193 -6.06 3.93 2.29
CA LYS A 193 -5.43 2.62 2.27
C LYS A 193 -5.87 1.83 3.50
N VAL A 194 -6.45 0.65 3.29
CA VAL A 194 -7.02 -0.16 4.37
C VAL A 194 -6.06 -1.28 4.76
N ILE A 195 -5.51 -1.21 5.98
CA ILE A 195 -4.59 -2.20 6.55
C ILE A 195 -5.37 -3.33 7.19
N PHE A 196 -5.04 -4.56 6.81
CA PHE A 196 -5.69 -5.76 7.33
C PHE A 196 -4.98 -6.38 8.54
N GLU A 197 -3.68 -6.13 8.69
CA GLU A 197 -2.77 -6.95 9.47
C GLU A 197 -2.92 -8.45 9.15
N THR A 198 -2.61 -8.80 7.91
CA THR A 198 -2.79 -10.15 7.36
C THR A 198 -2.12 -11.26 8.18
N GLY A 199 -1.08 -10.94 8.97
CA GLY A 199 -0.45 -11.89 9.90
C GLY A 199 -1.39 -12.41 11.00
N GLU A 200 -2.48 -11.70 11.28
CA GLU A 200 -3.47 -12.07 12.30
C GLU A 200 -4.81 -12.52 11.69
N LEU A 201 -4.98 -12.45 10.37
CA LEU A 201 -6.20 -12.91 9.70
C LEU A 201 -6.30 -14.44 9.57
N GLN A 202 -5.26 -15.16 9.97
CA GLN A 202 -5.16 -16.63 10.08
C GLN A 202 -5.17 -17.40 8.75
N THR A 203 -6.04 -17.05 7.80
CA THR A 203 -6.22 -17.80 6.54
C THR A 203 -6.20 -16.90 5.32
N TYR A 204 -5.82 -17.45 4.16
CA TYR A 204 -5.89 -16.70 2.90
C TYR A 204 -7.32 -16.42 2.45
N ASP A 205 -8.31 -17.25 2.82
CA ASP A 205 -9.72 -16.93 2.60
C ASP A 205 -10.11 -15.63 3.32
N ASN A 206 -9.64 -15.44 4.55
CA ASN A 206 -9.87 -14.21 5.29
C ASN A 206 -9.17 -13.00 4.66
N VAL A 207 -7.96 -13.18 4.11
CA VAL A 207 -7.29 -12.13 3.32
C VAL A 207 -8.13 -11.74 2.10
N ARG A 208 -8.66 -12.71 1.34
CA ARG A 208 -9.53 -12.46 0.19
C ARG A 208 -10.82 -11.76 0.59
N ARG A 209 -11.47 -12.19 1.67
CA ARG A 209 -12.69 -11.58 2.21
C ARG A 209 -12.46 -10.15 2.66
N ALA A 210 -11.40 -9.89 3.42
CA ALA A 210 -11.02 -8.54 3.86
C ALA A 210 -10.73 -7.63 2.66
N SER A 211 -10.06 -8.15 1.62
CA SER A 211 -9.80 -7.45 0.37
C SER A 211 -11.10 -6.99 -0.30
N TRP A 212 -12.03 -7.91 -0.56
CA TRP A 212 -13.33 -7.57 -1.17
C TRP A 212 -14.15 -6.62 -0.31
N LEU A 213 -14.19 -6.84 1.01
CA LEU A 213 -14.90 -5.98 1.94
C LEU A 213 -14.38 -4.53 1.86
N ALA A 214 -13.06 -4.34 1.93
CA ALA A 214 -12.46 -3.02 1.89
C ALA A 214 -12.63 -2.31 0.54
N MET A 215 -12.56 -3.06 -0.57
CA MET A 215 -12.80 -2.50 -1.92
C MET A 215 -14.24 -2.06 -2.10
N MET A 216 -15.21 -2.88 -1.68
CA MET A 216 -16.63 -2.50 -1.71
C MET A 216 -16.93 -1.29 -0.81
N ALA A 217 -16.21 -1.15 0.31
CA ALA A 217 -16.33 -0.01 1.22
C ALA A 217 -15.65 1.28 0.72
N GLY A 218 -15.02 1.25 -0.46
CA GLY A 218 -14.41 2.44 -1.09
C GLY A 218 -12.93 2.67 -0.75
N GLY A 219 -12.21 1.66 -0.26
CA GLY A 219 -10.76 1.72 -0.12
C GLY A 219 -10.07 1.88 -1.49
N HIS A 220 -9.16 2.85 -1.61
CA HIS A 220 -8.39 3.06 -2.84
C HIS A 220 -7.19 2.12 -2.92
N PHE A 221 -6.67 1.70 -1.77
CA PHE A 221 -5.67 0.66 -1.64
C PHE A 221 -6.06 -0.35 -0.57
N ILE A 222 -5.69 -1.61 -0.80
CA ILE A 222 -5.65 -2.64 0.24
C ILE A 222 -4.20 -2.86 0.67
N LYS A 223 -3.95 -2.88 1.98
CA LYS A 223 -2.61 -2.93 2.57
C LYS A 223 -2.46 -4.14 3.49
N THR A 224 -1.35 -4.85 3.37
CA THR A 224 -1.15 -6.11 4.11
C THR A 224 -1.10 -5.88 5.62
N SER A 225 -0.18 -5.02 6.07
CA SER A 225 0.28 -5.03 7.46
C SER A 225 0.65 -3.64 7.96
N THR A 226 0.64 -3.45 9.28
CA THR A 226 1.13 -2.22 9.92
C THR A 226 2.65 -2.14 9.92
N GLY A 227 3.33 -3.28 9.78
CA GLY A 227 4.77 -3.43 9.97
C GLY A 227 5.19 -3.57 11.44
N LYS A 228 4.24 -3.53 12.38
CA LYS A 228 4.48 -3.69 13.83
C LYS A 228 4.22 -5.12 14.33
N VAL A 229 3.54 -5.96 13.55
CA VAL A 229 3.28 -7.38 13.84
C VAL A 229 4.02 -8.27 12.83
N GLN A 230 4.44 -9.47 13.26
CA GLN A 230 5.05 -10.49 12.39
C GLN A 230 4.21 -11.78 12.40
N PRO A 231 4.10 -12.50 11.27
CA PRO A 231 4.63 -12.15 9.96
C PRO A 231 3.86 -10.97 9.33
N ALA A 232 4.59 -10.03 8.73
CA ALA A 232 4.01 -8.89 8.00
C ALA A 232 3.64 -9.28 6.55
N ALA A 233 4.08 -8.52 5.53
CA ALA A 233 3.86 -8.89 4.15
C ALA A 233 4.59 -10.19 3.77
N THR A 234 3.88 -11.10 3.14
CA THR A 234 4.45 -12.29 2.49
C THR A 234 4.02 -12.34 1.02
N LEU A 235 4.82 -13.03 0.20
CA LEU A 235 4.53 -13.22 -1.22
C LEU A 235 3.18 -13.95 -1.43
N PRO A 236 2.84 -15.05 -0.72
CA PRO A 236 1.53 -15.69 -0.88
C PRO A 236 0.35 -14.80 -0.50
N VAL A 237 0.44 -14.04 0.60
CA VAL A 237 -0.62 -13.08 0.99
C VAL A 237 -0.81 -12.03 -0.09
N THR A 238 0.28 -11.46 -0.59
CA THR A 238 0.22 -10.41 -1.61
C THR A 238 -0.31 -10.95 -2.93
N LEU A 239 0.02 -12.21 -3.28
CA LEU A 239 -0.56 -12.90 -4.43
C LEU A 239 -2.09 -12.94 -4.32
N VAL A 240 -2.62 -13.34 -3.16
CA VAL A 240 -4.08 -13.42 -2.93
C VAL A 240 -4.75 -12.04 -3.02
N MET A 241 -4.08 -10.99 -2.54
CA MET A 241 -4.56 -9.62 -2.66
C MET A 241 -4.52 -9.11 -4.11
N LEU A 242 -3.49 -9.48 -4.88
CA LEU A 242 -3.39 -9.16 -6.31
C LEU A 242 -4.47 -9.87 -7.14
N GLU A 243 -4.77 -11.13 -6.83
CA GLU A 243 -5.93 -11.82 -7.40
C GLU A 243 -7.24 -11.11 -7.05
N ALA A 244 -7.40 -10.68 -5.79
CA ALA A 244 -8.61 -9.98 -5.37
C ALA A 244 -8.84 -8.67 -6.14
N VAL A 245 -7.82 -7.82 -6.32
CA VAL A 245 -7.98 -6.56 -7.08
C VAL A 245 -8.19 -6.80 -8.58
N ARG A 246 -7.58 -7.86 -9.14
CA ARG A 246 -7.85 -8.28 -10.53
C ARG A 246 -9.31 -8.69 -10.67
N ASP A 247 -9.77 -9.62 -9.85
CA ASP A 247 -11.14 -10.15 -9.91
C ASP A 247 -12.16 -9.03 -9.64
N PHE A 248 -11.83 -8.08 -8.77
CA PHE A 248 -12.64 -6.89 -8.53
C PHE A 248 -12.72 -5.98 -9.77
N ARG A 249 -11.59 -5.71 -10.45
CA ARG A 249 -11.60 -4.96 -11.72
C ARG A 249 -12.40 -5.68 -12.79
N GLU A 250 -12.28 -7.00 -12.89
CA GLU A 250 -13.06 -7.79 -13.86
C GLU A 250 -14.56 -7.70 -13.60
N ALA A 251 -14.97 -7.73 -12.32
CA ALA A 251 -16.38 -7.67 -11.94
C ALA A 251 -16.99 -6.26 -12.02
N THR A 252 -16.18 -5.21 -11.80
CA THR A 252 -16.69 -3.84 -11.55
C THR A 252 -16.18 -2.79 -12.54
N GLY A 253 -15.10 -3.07 -13.24
CA GLY A 253 -14.34 -2.09 -14.02
C GLY A 253 -13.43 -1.17 -13.18
N GLN A 254 -13.45 -1.26 -11.86
CA GLN A 254 -12.69 -0.38 -10.97
C GLN A 254 -11.31 -0.96 -10.63
N MET A 255 -10.27 -0.13 -10.75
CA MET A 255 -8.94 -0.46 -10.25
C MET A 255 -8.81 -0.06 -8.77
N VAL A 256 -8.14 -0.93 -8.00
CA VAL A 256 -7.76 -0.69 -6.60
C VAL A 256 -6.29 -1.06 -6.44
N GLY A 257 -5.56 -0.25 -5.69
CA GLY A 257 -4.14 -0.47 -5.45
C GLY A 257 -3.83 -1.53 -4.39
N VAL A 258 -2.63 -2.09 -4.44
CA VAL A 258 -2.12 -3.05 -3.43
C VAL A 258 -0.84 -2.51 -2.82
N LYS A 259 -0.76 -2.52 -1.49
CA LYS A 259 0.43 -2.08 -0.74
C LYS A 259 0.91 -3.17 0.22
N PRO A 260 1.86 -4.04 -0.17
CA PRO A 260 2.56 -4.85 0.80
C PRO A 260 3.46 -3.96 1.69
N ALA A 261 3.40 -4.20 2.99
CA ALA A 261 4.18 -3.45 3.98
C ALA A 261 4.80 -4.35 5.05
N GLY A 262 6.03 -4.02 5.44
CA GLY A 262 6.80 -4.74 6.46
C GLY A 262 7.54 -5.97 5.93
N GLY A 263 8.80 -6.12 6.32
CA GLY A 263 9.64 -7.29 5.98
C GLY A 263 10.32 -7.26 4.61
N ILE A 264 9.99 -6.31 3.74
CA ILE A 264 10.61 -6.15 2.42
C ILE A 264 11.85 -5.26 2.56
N ARG A 265 13.05 -5.86 2.49
CA ARG A 265 14.31 -5.17 2.81
C ARG A 265 15.33 -5.17 1.67
N SER A 266 15.10 -5.94 0.62
CA SER A 266 16.07 -6.08 -0.47
C SER A 266 15.43 -5.82 -1.83
N THR A 267 16.25 -5.29 -2.75
CA THR A 267 15.98 -5.14 -4.17
C THR A 267 15.54 -6.46 -4.80
N LYS A 268 16.15 -7.57 -4.36
CA LYS A 268 15.77 -8.91 -4.84
C LYS A 268 14.34 -9.22 -4.45
N ASP A 269 13.92 -8.90 -3.23
CA ASP A 269 12.54 -9.13 -2.80
C ASP A 269 11.57 -8.19 -3.52
N ALA A 270 11.89 -6.90 -3.64
CA ALA A 270 11.08 -5.94 -4.41
C ALA A 270 10.85 -6.42 -5.85
N ILE A 271 11.89 -6.93 -6.53
CA ILE A 271 11.77 -7.50 -7.88
C ILE A 271 10.82 -8.70 -7.91
N LYS A 272 10.84 -9.59 -6.90
CA LYS A 272 9.89 -10.72 -6.84
C LYS A 272 8.45 -10.24 -6.77
N TYR A 273 8.19 -9.18 -6.00
CA TYR A 273 6.87 -8.56 -5.95
C TYR A 273 6.47 -7.97 -7.31
N LEU A 274 7.35 -7.22 -7.98
CA LEU A 274 7.03 -6.65 -9.30
C LEU A 274 6.76 -7.73 -10.36
N VAL A 275 7.53 -8.82 -10.36
CA VAL A 275 7.25 -9.99 -11.22
C VAL A 275 5.86 -10.54 -10.93
N MET A 276 5.49 -10.67 -9.65
CA MET A 276 4.17 -11.16 -9.27
C MET A 276 3.05 -10.21 -9.66
N VAL A 277 3.21 -8.90 -9.46
CA VAL A 277 2.24 -7.89 -9.91
C VAL A 277 1.95 -8.05 -11.39
N ASN A 278 3.01 -8.09 -12.21
CA ASN A 278 2.89 -8.27 -13.66
C ASN A 278 2.19 -9.57 -14.06
N GLU A 279 2.49 -10.66 -13.36
CA GLU A 279 1.98 -12.00 -13.70
C GLU A 279 0.56 -12.27 -13.20
N ILE A 280 0.10 -11.55 -12.19
CA ILE A 280 -1.19 -11.79 -11.53
C ILE A 280 -2.21 -10.72 -11.88
N ALA A 281 -1.87 -9.43 -11.64
CA ALA A 281 -2.77 -8.31 -11.87
C ALA A 281 -2.57 -7.67 -13.26
N GLY A 282 -1.35 -7.74 -13.80
CA GLY A 282 -1.00 -7.25 -15.14
C GLY A 282 -0.13 -5.99 -15.12
N GLN A 283 0.25 -5.54 -16.31
CA GLN A 283 1.17 -4.41 -16.50
C GLN A 283 0.61 -3.08 -16.01
N ASP A 284 -0.71 -2.88 -16.07
CA ASP A 284 -1.35 -1.64 -15.61
C ASP A 284 -1.13 -1.38 -14.11
N TRP A 285 -0.86 -2.43 -13.31
CA TRP A 285 -0.53 -2.29 -11.88
C TRP A 285 0.96 -2.02 -11.61
N LEU A 286 1.81 -2.02 -12.64
CA LEU A 286 3.21 -1.61 -12.53
C LEU A 286 3.34 -0.08 -12.55
N ASP A 287 2.54 0.59 -11.72
CA ASP A 287 2.52 2.04 -11.57
C ASP A 287 2.33 2.42 -10.08
N PRO A 288 3.00 3.47 -9.56
CA PRO A 288 2.81 3.93 -8.19
C PRO A 288 1.35 4.24 -7.81
N ASP A 289 0.47 4.56 -8.76
CA ASP A 289 -0.94 4.80 -8.44
C ASP A 289 -1.70 3.51 -8.06
N TRP A 290 -1.13 2.33 -8.37
CA TRP A 290 -1.79 1.03 -8.19
C TRP A 290 -0.97 0.03 -7.37
N PHE A 291 0.32 0.28 -7.16
CA PHE A 291 1.14 -0.57 -6.31
C PHE A 291 2.19 0.21 -5.53
N ARG A 292 2.31 -0.06 -4.23
CA ARG A 292 3.25 0.62 -3.33
C ARG A 292 4.00 -0.37 -2.43
N PHE A 293 5.25 -0.07 -2.11
CA PHE A 293 6.00 -0.73 -1.05
C PHE A 293 5.97 0.10 0.22
N GLY A 294 5.33 -0.40 1.28
CA GLY A 294 5.47 0.18 2.61
C GLY A 294 6.78 -0.26 3.26
N ALA A 295 7.80 0.59 3.24
CA ALA A 295 9.13 0.23 3.71
C ALA A 295 9.85 1.39 4.42
N SER A 296 10.58 1.05 5.49
CA SER A 296 11.57 1.93 6.09
C SER A 296 12.93 1.71 5.45
N THR A 297 13.43 0.48 5.37
CA THR A 297 14.83 0.21 4.99
C THR A 297 15.07 -0.22 3.53
N LEU A 298 14.03 -0.31 2.70
CA LEU A 298 14.16 -0.86 1.33
C LEU A 298 14.89 0.10 0.38
N LEU A 299 14.66 1.41 0.54
CA LEU A 299 15.16 2.42 -0.37
C LEU A 299 16.69 2.38 -0.47
N ASN A 300 17.38 2.28 0.67
CA ASN A 300 18.83 2.20 0.68
C ASN A 300 19.40 1.01 -0.11
N ASP A 301 18.80 -0.18 -0.01
CA ASP A 301 19.28 -1.32 -0.82
C ASP A 301 19.01 -1.11 -2.32
N LEU A 302 17.87 -0.51 -2.69
CA LEU A 302 17.57 -0.15 -4.08
C LEU A 302 18.62 0.82 -4.65
N LEU A 303 18.96 1.86 -3.89
CA LEU A 303 19.98 2.84 -4.28
C LEU A 303 21.36 2.19 -4.42
N MET A 304 21.77 1.35 -3.47
CA MET A 304 23.02 0.59 -3.56
C MET A 304 23.08 -0.28 -4.83
N GLN A 305 22.00 -1.00 -5.16
CA GLN A 305 21.95 -1.82 -6.37
C GLN A 305 21.94 -0.96 -7.64
N ARG A 306 21.24 0.18 -7.63
CA ARG A 306 21.22 1.14 -8.74
C ARG A 306 22.62 1.69 -9.02
N THR A 307 23.30 2.24 -8.01
CA THR A 307 24.67 2.77 -8.12
C THR A 307 25.64 1.71 -8.62
N LYS A 308 25.53 0.47 -8.13
CA LYS A 308 26.35 -0.64 -8.61
C LYS A 308 26.13 -0.92 -10.10
N MET A 309 24.89 -0.90 -10.56
CA MET A 309 24.58 -1.15 -11.98
C MET A 309 25.13 -0.05 -12.89
N THR A 310 25.15 1.20 -12.42
CA THR A 310 25.67 2.34 -13.19
C THR A 310 27.20 2.42 -13.17
N THR A 311 27.83 2.19 -12.02
CA THR A 311 29.28 2.43 -11.81
C THR A 311 30.16 1.17 -11.86
N GLY A 312 29.55 -0.01 -11.73
CA GLY A 312 30.27 -1.28 -11.56
C GLY A 312 30.90 -1.48 -10.17
N ARG A 313 30.79 -0.52 -9.24
CA ARG A 313 31.36 -0.56 -7.89
C ARG A 313 30.27 -0.72 -6.84
N TYR A 314 30.55 -1.47 -5.77
CA TYR A 314 29.67 -1.50 -4.59
C TYR A 314 29.96 -0.28 -3.72
N SER A 315 28.95 0.57 -3.53
CA SER A 315 28.96 1.56 -2.44
C SER A 315 28.66 0.86 -1.12
N GLY A 316 29.34 1.27 -0.05
CA GLY A 316 29.02 0.81 1.31
C GLY A 316 27.73 1.46 1.84
N PRO A 317 27.10 0.89 2.89
CA PRO A 317 25.90 1.47 3.50
C PRO A 317 26.13 2.90 4.04
N ASP A 318 27.37 3.24 4.45
CA ASP A 318 27.72 4.56 5.01
C ASP A 318 27.66 5.72 4.00
N TYR A 319 27.50 5.42 2.71
CA TYR A 319 27.34 6.44 1.67
C TYR A 319 25.89 6.90 1.48
N PHE A 320 24.94 6.25 2.18
CA PHE A 320 23.53 6.59 2.13
C PHE A 320 23.04 6.99 3.53
N THR A 321 22.12 7.94 3.59
CA THR A 321 21.52 8.35 4.87
C THR A 321 20.75 7.18 5.48
N LEU A 322 20.80 7.05 6.81
CA LEU A 322 19.97 6.05 7.50
C LEU A 322 18.49 6.40 7.32
N ASP A 323 17.69 5.37 7.05
CA ASP A 323 16.23 5.47 6.94
C ASP A 323 15.56 5.61 8.32
#